data_AF-A0A7X6V2R3-F1
#
_entry.id   AF-A0A7X6V2R3-F1
#
_cell.length_a   1.000
_cell.length_b   1.000
_cell.length_c   1.000
_cell.angle_alpha   90.00
_cell.angle_beta   90.00
_cell.angle_gamma   90.00
#
_symmetry.space_group_name_H-M   'P 1'
#
loop_
_entity.id
_entity.type
_entity.pdbx_description
1 polymer ?
#
loop_
_entity_poly.entity_id
_entity_poly.type
_entity_poly.pdbx_seq_one_letter_code
_entity_poly.pdbx_strand_id
1 'polypeptide(L)'
;MMTAGRLMMKADENVRAYLAHIGRKGGLKSRRELSSNDARNMVRLREARRAYRRYHARCFWYMKEDLAITLRDIPMIAKGLRQHGGWEGMRLAEKLCR
;
A
#
# COMPACT_ATOMS: atom_id res chain seq x y z
N MET A 1 -33.18 -9.74 -18.07
CA MET A 1 -31.95 -8.95 -18.26
C MET A 1 -31.21 -8.87 -16.93
N MET A 2 -30.25 -9.75 -16.70
CA MET A 2 -29.45 -9.78 -15.46
C MET A 2 -28.23 -8.87 -15.64
N THR A 3 -28.11 -7.84 -14.82
CA THR A 3 -26.99 -6.89 -14.81
C THR A 3 -25.71 -7.59 -14.35
N ALA A 4 -24.78 -7.77 -15.29
CA ALA A 4 -23.41 -8.24 -15.10
C ALA A 4 -22.56 -7.18 -14.37
N GLY A 5 -22.91 -6.86 -13.13
CA GLY A 5 -22.34 -5.74 -12.37
C GLY A 5 -21.74 -6.13 -11.03
N ARG A 6 -20.88 -7.15 -10.96
CA ARG A 6 -20.10 -7.44 -9.73
C ARG A 6 -18.84 -8.30 -9.94
N LEU A 7 -17.95 -7.88 -10.83
CA LEU A 7 -16.59 -8.43 -10.93
C LEU A 7 -15.56 -7.36 -10.53
N MET A 8 -15.69 -6.79 -9.32
CA MET A 8 -14.52 -6.21 -8.65
C MET A 8 -13.63 -7.38 -8.23
N MET A 9 -12.51 -7.56 -8.93
CA MET A 9 -11.52 -8.61 -8.69
C MET A 9 -11.15 -8.69 -7.20
N LYS A 10 -11.79 -9.59 -6.45
CA LYS A 10 -11.17 -10.19 -5.29
C LYS A 10 -9.93 -10.90 -5.84
N ALA A 11 -8.75 -10.59 -5.31
CA ALA A 11 -7.58 -11.42 -5.59
C ALA A 11 -7.99 -12.87 -5.38
N ASP A 12 -7.74 -13.72 -6.38
CA ASP A 12 -8.15 -15.12 -6.38
C ASP A 12 -7.86 -15.73 -5.01
N GLU A 13 -8.89 -16.30 -4.39
CA GLU A 13 -8.82 -16.81 -3.02
C GLU A 13 -7.69 -17.84 -2.88
N ASN A 14 -7.42 -18.58 -3.96
CA ASN A 14 -6.30 -19.52 -4.05
C ASN A 14 -4.96 -18.79 -4.00
N VAL A 15 -4.80 -17.67 -4.70
CA VAL A 15 -3.57 -16.86 -4.68
C VAL A 15 -3.35 -16.28 -3.28
N ARG A 16 -4.40 -15.77 -2.64
CA ARG A 16 -4.28 -15.22 -1.28
C ARG A 16 -3.90 -16.29 -0.27
N ALA A 17 -4.53 -17.46 -0.34
CA ALA A 17 -4.19 -18.61 0.51
C ALA A 17 -2.75 -19.08 0.27
N TYR A 18 -2.33 -19.15 -0.99
CA TYR A 18 -0.96 -19.52 -1.37
C TYR A 18 0.08 -18.54 -0.82
N LEU A 19 -0.12 -17.24 -1.03
CA LEU A 19 0.77 -16.19 -0.51
C LEU A 19 0.85 -16.21 1.03
N ALA A 20 -0.27 -16.45 1.71
CA ALA A 20 -0.29 -16.61 3.16
C ALA A 20 0.49 -17.86 3.61
N HIS A 21 0.34 -18.98 2.91
CA HIS A 21 1.05 -20.22 3.20
C HIS A 21 2.56 -20.05 3.07
N ILE A 22 3.06 -19.50 1.96
CA ILE A 22 4.50 -19.31 1.75
C ILE A 22 5.07 -18.26 2.70
N GLY A 23 4.30 -17.20 3.02
CA GLY A 23 4.70 -16.18 3.99
C GLY A 23 4.89 -16.78 5.40
N ARG A 24 3.96 -17.65 5.83
CA ARG A 24 4.07 -18.37 7.11
C ARG A 24 5.29 -19.28 7.15
N LYS A 25 5.53 -20.07 6.09
CA LYS A 25 6.72 -20.93 6.00
C LYS A 25 8.02 -20.11 6.09
N GLY A 26 8.09 -18.97 5.39
CA GLY A 26 9.24 -18.07 5.47
C GLY A 26 9.44 -17.49 6.87
N GLY A 27 8.35 -17.09 7.54
CA GLY A 27 8.38 -16.60 8.91
C GLY A 27 8.90 -17.63 9.92
N LEU A 28 8.49 -18.90 9.79
CA LEU A 28 8.95 -19.99 10.67
C LEU A 28 10.44 -20.33 10.49
N LYS A 29 10.99 -20.12 9.28
CA LYS A 29 12.42 -20.33 8.99
C LYS A 29 13.29 -19.12 9.38
N SER A 30 12.70 -17.93 9.34
CA SER A 30 13.40 -16.68 9.63
C SER A 30 13.83 -16.62 11.09
N ARG A 31 15.09 -16.26 11.33
CA ARG A 31 15.62 -15.98 12.67
C ARG A 31 15.31 -14.56 13.15
N ARG A 32 14.78 -13.70 12.28
CA ARG A 32 14.42 -12.33 12.66
C ARG A 32 13.13 -12.35 13.48
N GLU A 33 13.10 -11.57 14.55
CA GLU A 33 11.83 -11.19 15.17
C GLU A 33 11.09 -10.21 14.26
N LEU A 34 9.84 -10.56 13.95
CA LEU A 34 9.01 -9.80 13.02
C LEU A 34 7.61 -9.76 13.59
N SER A 35 7.27 -8.68 14.28
CA SER A 35 5.93 -8.52 14.81
C SER A 35 4.92 -8.33 13.67
N SER A 36 3.65 -8.64 13.93
CA SER A 36 2.58 -8.32 12.99
C SER A 36 2.54 -6.82 12.62
N ASN A 37 2.98 -5.95 13.54
CA ASN A 37 3.09 -4.51 13.31
C ASN A 37 4.22 -4.17 12.33
N ASP A 38 5.37 -4.82 12.43
CA ASP A 38 6.48 -4.62 11.47
C ASP A 38 6.07 -5.07 10.06
N ALA A 39 5.34 -6.19 9.96
CA ALA A 39 4.78 -6.64 8.69
C ALA A 39 3.85 -5.60 8.06
N ARG A 40 2.93 -5.02 8.85
CA ARG A 40 2.02 -3.95 8.38
C ARG A 40 2.80 -2.71 7.96
N ASN A 41 3.78 -2.28 8.75
CA ASN A 41 4.61 -1.12 8.44
C ASN A 41 5.41 -1.30 7.14
N MET A 42 5.94 -2.49 6.88
CA MET A 42 6.60 -2.79 5.60
C MET A 42 5.63 -2.66 4.41
N VAL A 43 4.39 -3.15 4.55
CA VAL A 43 3.37 -3.02 3.50
C VAL A 43 3.00 -1.55 3.30
N ARG A 44 2.70 -0.82 4.38
CA ARG A 44 2.38 0.62 4.34
C ARG A 44 3.49 1.42 3.65
N LEU A 45 4.75 1.15 3.98
CA LEU A 45 5.90 1.82 3.37
C LEU A 45 6.01 1.53 1.87
N ARG A 46 5.78 0.29 1.44
CA ARG A 46 5.80 -0.09 0.01
C ARG A 46 4.68 0.61 -0.76
N GLU A 47 3.49 0.65 -0.18
CA GLU A 47 2.35 1.34 -0.79
C GLU A 47 2.57 2.86 -0.83
N ALA A 48 3.14 3.46 0.22
CA ALA A 48 3.47 4.89 0.23
C ALA A 48 4.50 5.24 -0.86
N ARG A 49 5.54 4.42 -1.04
CA ARG A 49 6.54 4.61 -2.12
C ARG A 49 5.93 4.47 -3.51
N ARG A 50 5.03 3.50 -3.71
CA ARG A 50 4.29 3.35 -4.98
C ARG A 50 3.39 4.56 -5.23
N ALA A 51 2.67 5.01 -4.20
CA ALA A 51 1.81 6.18 -4.27
C ALA A 51 2.60 7.44 -4.61
N TYR A 52 3.72 7.66 -3.93
CA TYR A 52 4.59 8.81 -4.14
C TYR A 52 5.04 8.89 -5.60
N ARG A 53 5.56 7.80 -6.16
CA ARG A 53 5.96 7.75 -7.58
C ARG A 53 4.79 7.94 -8.54
N ARG A 54 3.66 7.26 -8.30
CA ARG A 54 2.49 7.32 -9.19
C ARG A 54 1.84 8.70 -9.22
N TYR A 55 1.81 9.39 -8.09
CA TYR A 55 1.14 10.69 -7.93
C TYR A 55 2.13 11.86 -7.84
N HIS A 56 3.42 11.66 -8.15
CA HIS A 56 4.46 12.67 -7.98
C HIS A 56 4.10 13.99 -8.68
N ALA A 57 3.89 13.96 -10.00
CA ALA A 57 3.57 15.14 -10.79
C ALA A 57 2.29 15.88 -10.36
N ARG A 58 1.34 15.19 -9.72
CA ARG A 58 0.05 15.78 -9.29
C ARG A 58 0.06 16.29 -7.86
N CYS A 59 0.63 15.51 -6.94
CA CYS A 59 0.50 15.74 -5.50
C CYS A 59 1.82 16.19 -4.84
N PHE A 60 2.96 15.90 -5.47
CA PHE A 60 4.28 16.04 -4.85
C PHE A 60 5.31 16.70 -5.79
N TRP A 61 4.86 17.46 -6.79
CA TRP A 61 5.70 18.08 -7.81
C TRP A 61 6.81 18.98 -7.25
N TYR A 62 6.60 19.53 -6.05
CA TYR A 62 7.56 20.37 -5.34
C TYR A 62 8.65 19.59 -4.59
N MET A 63 8.55 18.25 -4.53
CA MET A 63 9.50 17.39 -3.84
C MET A 63 10.41 16.67 -4.83
N LYS A 64 11.63 16.35 -4.41
CA LYS A 64 12.61 15.61 -5.20
C LYS A 64 12.13 14.19 -5.53
N GLU A 65 12.09 13.81 -6.81
CA GLU A 65 11.51 12.54 -7.29
C GLU A 65 12.08 11.27 -6.65
N ASP A 66 13.39 11.27 -6.37
CA ASP A 66 14.13 10.17 -5.74
C ASP A 66 14.19 10.26 -4.21
N LEU A 67 13.31 11.05 -3.59
CA LEU A 67 13.21 11.12 -2.14
C LEU A 67 12.95 9.73 -1.52
N ALA A 68 13.84 9.34 -0.61
CA ALA A 68 13.74 8.09 0.12
C ALA A 68 12.61 8.15 1.17
N ILE A 69 11.40 7.75 0.78
CA ILE A 69 10.24 7.68 1.68
C ILE A 69 10.48 6.67 2.82
N THR A 70 10.27 7.14 4.05
CA THR A 70 10.32 6.40 5.32
C THR A 70 8.93 6.30 5.96
N LEU A 71 8.81 5.61 7.10
CA LEU A 71 7.55 5.52 7.85
C LEU A 71 7.06 6.89 8.35
N ARG A 72 7.99 7.81 8.65
CA ARG A 72 7.68 9.16 9.17
C ARG A 72 7.03 10.04 8.12
N ASP A 73 7.26 9.74 6.84
CA ASP A 73 6.73 10.51 5.71
C ASP A 73 5.32 10.08 5.33
N ILE A 74 4.87 8.89 5.75
CA ILE A 74 3.56 8.33 5.39
C ILE A 74 2.39 9.29 5.69
N PRO A 75 2.33 9.98 6.84
CA PRO A 75 1.27 10.95 7.10
C PRO A 75 1.24 12.10 6.08
N MET A 76 2.41 12.58 5.65
CA MET A 76 2.53 13.64 4.63
C MET A 76 2.08 13.12 3.26
N ILE A 77 2.49 11.91 2.87
CA ILE A 77 2.03 11.28 1.62
C ILE A 77 0.51 11.12 1.63
N ALA A 78 -0.05 10.61 2.73
CA ALA A 78 -1.50 10.46 2.87
C ALA A 78 -2.23 11.81 2.77
N LYS A 79 -1.68 12.88 3.35
CA LYS A 79 -2.22 14.23 3.25
C LYS A 79 -2.23 14.73 1.80
N GLY A 80 -1.11 14.64 1.08
CA GLY A 80 -1.03 15.07 -0.32
C GLY A 80 -1.99 14.31 -1.24
N LEU A 81 -2.12 12.99 -1.04
CA LEU A 81 -3.08 12.16 -1.77
C LEU A 81 -4.54 12.56 -1.52
N ARG A 82 -4.91 12.92 -0.28
CA ARG A 82 -6.26 13.39 0.05
C ARG A 82 -6.56 14.75 -0.56
N GLN A 83 -5.56 15.64 -0.61
CA GLN A 83 -5.75 17.01 -1.09
C GLN A 83 -5.80 17.09 -2.62
N HIS A 84 -4.96 16.33 -3.31
CA HIS A 84 -4.73 16.51 -4.75
C HIS A 84 -4.87 15.21 -5.57
N GLY A 85 -5.00 14.06 -4.93
CA GLY A 85 -5.01 12.75 -5.62
C GLY A 85 -6.37 12.35 -6.20
N GLY A 86 -7.42 13.15 -6.00
CA GLY A 86 -8.79 12.81 -6.35
C GLY A 86 -9.30 11.58 -5.59
N TRP A 87 -10.36 10.95 -6.10
CA TRP A 87 -11.01 9.82 -5.44
C TRP A 87 -10.07 8.61 -5.25
N GLU A 88 -9.28 8.27 -6.27
CA GLU A 88 -8.31 7.17 -6.16
C GLU A 88 -7.23 7.45 -5.12
N GLY A 89 -6.72 8.69 -5.07
CA GLY A 89 -5.73 9.12 -4.09
C GLY A 89 -6.29 9.05 -2.66
N MET A 90 -7.52 9.51 -2.46
CA MET A 90 -8.20 9.44 -1.15
C MET A 90 -8.31 7.99 -0.67
N ARG A 91 -8.77 7.07 -1.52
CA ARG A 91 -8.88 5.63 -1.20
C ARG A 91 -7.52 5.00 -0.91
N LEU A 92 -6.46 5.44 -1.58
CA LEU A 92 -5.10 4.98 -1.30
C LEU A 92 -4.59 5.53 0.05
N ALA A 93 -4.87 6.80 0.37
CA ALA A 93 -4.50 7.41 1.64
C ALA A 93 -5.14 6.70 2.84
N GLU A 94 -6.38 6.22 2.73
CA GLU A 94 -7.02 5.39 3.77
C GLU A 94 -6.23 4.12 4.06
N LYS A 95 -5.72 3.44 3.04
CA LYS A 95 -4.89 2.24 3.21
C LYS A 95 -3.58 2.53 3.93
N LEU A 96 -3.02 3.73 3.76
CA LEU A 96 -1.78 4.14 4.41
C LEU A 96 -1.95 4.46 5.90
N CYS A 97 -3.19 4.78 6.33
CA CYS A 97 -3.51 5.11 7.72
C CYS A 97 -3.99 3.91 8.56
N ARG A 98 -4.12 2.73 7.95
CA ARG A 98 -4.51 1.49 8.61
C ARG A 98 -3.30 0.65 9.01
#